data_AF-A0A6M2AGX7-F1
#
_entry.id   AF-A0A6M2AGX7-F1
#
_cell.length_a   1.000
_cell.length_b   1.000
_cell.length_c   1.000
_cell.angle_alpha   90.00
_cell.angle_beta   90.00
_cell.angle_gamma   90.00
#
_symmetry.space_group_name_H-M   'P 1'
#
loop_
_entity.id
_entity.type
_entity.pdbx_description
1 polymer ?
#
loop_
_entity_poly.entity_id
_entity_poly.type
_entity_poly.pdbx_seq_one_letter_code
_entity_poly.pdbx_strand_id
1 'polypeptide(L)'
;MKNILLFILLAAFLIVGITTYRNFKKEKPLVVIMMGAPGSGKGTQATKLSKTLNIAHISTGDLFRENMKNQTELGIKVKELIFDICGGMQEGSKFKAVQLGGPTGGCLPYDLLDTNVDYESLMKTGAVVGSGGLVVVDQSTCMVDMARFFLSFAQNESCGKCT
;
A
#
# COMPACT_ATOMS: atom_id res chain seq x y z
N MET A 1 65.63 8.22 27.99
CA MET A 1 64.45 7.62 28.66
C MET A 1 63.15 8.40 28.49
N LYS A 2 63.14 9.75 28.57
CA LYS A 2 61.91 10.56 28.45
C LYS A 2 61.17 10.42 27.10
N ASN A 3 61.89 10.20 25.99
CA ASN A 3 61.28 10.10 24.64
C ASN A 3 60.62 8.75 24.36
N ILE A 4 61.07 7.67 25.00
CA ILE A 4 60.46 6.33 24.88
C ILE A 4 59.12 6.28 25.61
N LEU A 5 59.04 6.92 26.78
CA LEU A 5 57.79 6.98 27.55
C LEU A 5 56.69 7.75 26.81
N LEU A 6 57.05 8.84 26.11
CA LEU A 6 56.12 9.61 25.30
C LEU A 6 55.60 8.83 24.09
N PHE A 7 56.45 8.02 23.45
CA PHE A 7 56.05 7.14 22.34
C PHE A 7 55.11 6.02 22.79
N ILE A 8 55.36 5.42 23.96
CA ILE A 8 54.49 4.38 24.53
C ILE A 8 53.14 4.98 24.93
N LEU A 9 53.10 6.19 25.50
CA LEU A 9 51.86 6.91 25.82
C LEU A 9 51.06 7.28 24.57
N LEU A 10 51.70 7.78 23.51
CA LEU A 10 51.03 8.09 22.24
C LEU A 10 50.50 6.82 21.56
N ALA A 11 51.26 5.73 21.55
CA ALA A 11 50.84 4.45 21.00
C ALA A 11 49.66 3.85 21.80
N ALA A 12 49.68 3.97 23.13
CA ALA A 12 48.56 3.55 23.98
C ALA A 12 47.29 4.37 23.70
N PHE A 13 47.40 5.70 23.53
CA PHE A 13 46.26 6.54 23.15
C PHE A 13 45.73 6.22 21.76
N LEU A 14 46.59 5.89 20.79
CA LEU A 14 46.19 5.45 19.45
C LEU A 14 45.51 4.08 19.48
N ILE A 15 46.02 3.11 20.25
CA ILE A 15 45.44 1.78 20.36
C ILE A 15 44.08 1.84 21.08
N VAL A 16 43.97 2.61 22.17
CA VAL A 16 42.70 2.84 22.88
C VAL A 16 41.73 3.63 21.99
N GLY A 17 42.20 4.65 21.27
CA GLY A 17 41.38 5.41 20.31
C GLY A 17 40.83 4.55 19.18
N ILE A 18 41.67 3.68 18.60
CA ILE A 18 41.29 2.74 17.53
C ILE A 18 40.33 1.65 18.03
N THR A 19 40.53 1.12 19.24
CA THR A 19 39.59 0.14 19.83
C THR A 19 38.27 0.79 20.23
N THR A 20 38.29 2.05 20.69
CA THR A 20 37.06 2.79 21.02
C THR A 20 36.26 3.16 19.76
N TYR A 21 36.92 3.52 18.66
CA TYR A 21 36.25 3.85 17.39
C TYR A 21 35.62 2.64 16.68
N ARG A 22 35.99 1.41 17.07
CA ARG A 22 35.52 0.18 16.43
C ARG A 22 34.19 -0.34 16.98
N ASN A 23 33.59 0.33 17.97
CA ASN A 23 32.33 -0.06 18.60
C ASN A 23 31.14 0.84 18.19
N PHE A 24 31.01 1.17 16.90
CA PHE A 24 29.72 1.57 16.36
C PHE A 24 28.79 0.34 16.33
N LYS A 25 28.09 0.09 17.44
CA LYS A 25 26.84 -0.68 17.41
C LYS A 25 25.94 0.04 16.40
N LYS A 26 25.77 -0.54 15.21
CA LYS A 26 24.69 -0.16 14.29
C LYS A 26 23.39 -0.48 15.03
N GLU A 27 22.84 0.49 15.75
CA GLU A 27 21.50 0.35 16.32
C GLU A 27 20.56 0.02 15.17
N LYS A 28 19.70 -0.98 15.38
CA LYS A 28 18.72 -1.38 14.37
C LYS A 28 17.86 -0.15 14.07
N PRO A 29 17.63 0.19 12.79
CA PRO A 29 16.78 1.33 12.45
C PRO A 29 15.40 1.13 13.07
N LEU A 30 14.89 2.18 13.72
CA LEU A 30 13.54 2.19 14.27
C LEU A 30 12.53 2.16 13.11
N VAL A 31 11.80 1.05 12.99
CA VAL A 31 10.72 0.90 12.00
C VAL A 31 9.40 1.25 12.66
N VAL A 32 8.81 2.38 12.26
CA VAL A 32 7.50 2.82 12.75
C VAL A 32 6.44 2.47 11.70
N ILE A 33 5.45 1.65 12.07
CA ILE A 33 4.31 1.30 11.21
C ILE A 33 3.11 2.11 11.68
N MET A 34 2.60 3.00 10.83
CA MET A 34 1.38 3.77 11.10
C MET A 34 0.15 3.06 10.53
N MET A 35 -0.69 2.50 11.41
CA MET A 35 -1.98 1.91 11.06
C MET A 35 -3.17 2.79 11.50
N GLY A 36 -4.31 2.66 10.83
CA GLY A 36 -5.54 3.40 11.15
C GLY A 36 -6.64 3.17 10.11
N ALA A 37 -7.89 3.48 10.46
CA ALA A 37 -9.07 3.30 9.60
C ALA A 37 -8.95 4.04 8.25
N PRO A 38 -9.64 3.61 7.18
CA PRO A 38 -9.73 4.37 5.93
C PRO A 38 -10.13 5.83 6.20
N GLY A 39 -9.54 6.78 5.48
CA GLY A 39 -9.82 8.21 5.67
C GLY A 39 -9.26 8.88 6.93
N SER A 40 -8.59 8.14 7.85
CA SER A 40 -8.05 8.68 9.11
C SER A 40 -6.87 9.66 8.98
N GLY A 41 -6.59 10.18 7.77
CA GLY A 41 -5.52 11.15 7.52
C GLY A 41 -4.10 10.58 7.37
N LYS A 42 -3.92 9.26 7.29
CA LYS A 42 -2.58 8.63 7.14
C LYS A 42 -1.81 9.16 5.93
N GLY A 43 -2.45 9.28 4.77
CA GLY A 43 -1.83 9.83 3.56
C GLY A 43 -1.40 11.29 3.75
N THR A 44 -2.25 12.12 4.35
CA THR A 44 -1.92 13.52 4.69
C THR A 44 -0.73 13.62 5.62
N GLN A 45 -0.65 12.76 6.64
CA GLN A 45 0.49 12.70 7.55
C GLN A 45 1.76 12.25 6.82
N ALA A 46 1.68 11.22 5.96
CA ALA A 46 2.80 10.74 5.17
C ALA A 46 3.35 11.83 4.23
N THR A 47 2.48 12.58 3.55
CA THR A 47 2.89 13.71 2.70
C THR A 47 3.57 14.82 3.51
N LYS A 48 3.03 15.19 4.68
CA LYS A 48 3.65 16.19 5.55
C LYS A 48 5.02 15.72 6.05
N LEU A 49 5.09 14.48 6.54
CA LEU A 49 6.32 13.87 7.06
C LEU A 49 7.42 13.83 5.99
N SER A 50 7.08 13.41 4.77
CA SER A 50 7.98 13.38 3.62
C SER A 50 8.59 14.74 3.32
N LYS A 51 7.76 15.79 3.28
CA LYS A 51 8.22 17.16 3.04
C LYS A 51 9.07 17.70 4.18
N THR A 52 8.66 17.49 5.43
CA THR A 52 9.36 18.00 6.62
C THR A 52 10.71 17.33 6.83
N LEU A 53 10.81 16.02 6.60
CA LEU A 53 12.03 15.24 6.83
C LEU A 53 12.86 15.02 5.56
N ASN A 54 12.39 15.51 4.41
CA ASN A 54 12.98 15.28 3.09
C ASN A 54 13.23 13.77 2.81
N ILE A 55 12.23 12.95 3.12
CA ILE A 55 12.27 11.50 2.92
C ILE A 55 11.38 11.07 1.75
N ALA A 56 11.80 10.06 1.02
CA ALA A 56 11.03 9.51 -0.10
C ALA A 56 9.66 9.02 0.37
N HIS A 57 8.61 9.42 -0.36
CA HIS A 57 7.24 8.98 -0.12
C HIS A 57 6.70 8.34 -1.39
N ILE A 58 6.34 7.06 -1.27
CA ILE A 58 5.72 6.29 -2.34
C ILE A 58 4.27 6.07 -1.94
N SER A 59 3.35 6.58 -2.76
CA SER A 59 1.92 6.47 -2.57
C SER A 59 1.33 5.75 -3.78
N THR A 60 0.62 4.65 -3.55
CA THR A 60 -0.12 3.94 -4.61
C THR A 60 -1.08 4.89 -5.33
N GLY A 61 -1.69 5.84 -4.63
CA GLY A 61 -2.57 6.84 -5.24
C GLY A 61 -1.86 7.80 -6.20
N ASP A 62 -0.61 8.19 -5.90
CA ASP A 62 0.18 9.02 -6.82
C ASP A 62 0.60 8.23 -8.06
N LEU A 63 0.97 6.96 -7.86
CA LEU A 63 1.30 6.03 -8.94
C LEU A 63 0.11 5.84 -9.90
N PHE A 64 -1.11 5.59 -9.39
CA PHE A 64 -2.30 5.46 -10.24
C PHE A 64 -2.60 6.74 -11.04
N ARG A 65 -2.49 7.92 -10.42
CA ARG A 65 -2.71 9.21 -11.11
C ARG A 65 -1.69 9.47 -12.22
N GLU A 66 -0.42 9.13 -11.98
CA GLU A 66 0.64 9.29 -12.97
C GLU A 66 0.46 8.35 -14.16
N ASN A 67 0.08 7.09 -13.90
CA ASN A 67 -0.22 6.11 -14.93
C ASN A 67 -1.44 6.51 -15.79
N MET A 68 -2.48 7.09 -15.19
CA MET A 68 -3.57 7.72 -15.94
C MET A 68 -3.10 8.84 -16.86
N LYS A 69 -2.31 9.79 -16.34
CA LYS A 69 -1.81 10.94 -17.12
C LYS A 69 -1.01 10.47 -18.33
N ASN A 70 -0.25 9.39 -18.16
CA ASN A 70 0.60 8.82 -19.18
C ASN A 70 -0.11 7.75 -20.03
N GLN A 71 -1.41 7.52 -19.82
CA GLN A 71 -2.23 6.51 -20.51
C GLN A 71 -1.56 5.13 -20.55
N THR A 72 -0.90 4.75 -19.46
CA THR A 72 -0.26 3.45 -19.35
C THR A 72 -1.31 2.38 -19.05
N GLU A 73 -0.92 1.11 -19.14
CA GLU A 73 -1.75 -0.05 -18.79
C GLU A 73 -2.40 0.02 -17.38
N LEU A 74 -1.83 0.79 -16.43
CA LEU A 74 -2.42 1.01 -15.10
C LEU A 74 -3.51 2.09 -15.07
N GLY A 75 -3.62 2.91 -16.10
CA GLY A 75 -4.50 4.09 -16.18
C GLY A 75 -5.73 3.94 -17.09
N ILE A 76 -6.01 2.71 -17.53
CA ILE A 76 -7.10 2.36 -18.44
C ILE A 76 -8.45 2.20 -17.72
N LYS A 77 -9.51 1.95 -18.49
CA LYS A 77 -10.84 1.61 -17.97
C LYS A 77 -10.85 0.25 -17.28
N VAL A 78 -11.72 0.06 -16.29
CA VAL A 78 -11.91 -1.23 -15.59
C VAL A 78 -12.21 -2.36 -16.60
N LYS A 79 -12.98 -2.06 -17.64
CA LYS A 79 -13.30 -3.02 -18.72
C LYS A 79 -12.05 -3.51 -19.44
N GLU A 80 -11.21 -2.59 -19.89
CA GLU A 80 -9.98 -2.89 -20.64
C GLU A 80 -9.00 -3.67 -19.75
N LEU A 81 -8.91 -3.30 -18.46
CA LEU A 81 -8.11 -4.05 -17.50
C LEU A 81 -8.54 -5.51 -17.39
N ILE A 82 -9.84 -5.79 -17.26
CA ILE A 82 -10.35 -7.15 -17.07
C ILE A 82 -10.23 -7.98 -18.35
N PHE A 83 -10.71 -7.45 -19.47
CA PHE A 83 -10.87 -8.23 -20.70
C PHE A 83 -9.64 -8.23 -21.61
N ASP A 84 -8.85 -7.15 -21.61
CA ASP A 84 -7.71 -7.01 -22.53
C ASP A 84 -6.39 -7.36 -21.82
N ILE A 85 -6.20 -6.90 -20.57
CA ILE A 85 -4.95 -7.14 -19.81
C ILE A 85 -4.99 -8.45 -19.02
N CYS A 86 -6.05 -8.68 -18.24
CA CYS A 86 -6.14 -9.83 -17.34
C CYS A 86 -6.63 -11.12 -18.01
N GLY A 87 -6.94 -11.09 -19.32
CA GLY A 87 -7.36 -12.27 -20.09
C GLY A 87 -8.84 -12.64 -19.95
N GLY A 88 -9.65 -11.80 -19.32
CA GLY A 88 -11.11 -11.94 -19.28
C GLY A 88 -11.64 -12.96 -18.26
N MET A 89 -12.83 -13.50 -18.56
CA MET A 89 -13.53 -14.46 -17.72
C MET A 89 -13.03 -15.88 -17.95
N GLN A 90 -13.20 -16.75 -16.95
CA GLN A 90 -13.06 -18.19 -17.13
C GLN A 90 -14.03 -18.70 -18.22
N GLU A 91 -13.63 -19.75 -18.92
CA GLU A 91 -14.43 -20.34 -19.99
C GLU A 91 -15.84 -20.73 -19.50
N GLY A 92 -16.86 -20.40 -20.28
CA GLY A 92 -18.27 -20.64 -19.93
C GLY A 92 -18.85 -19.71 -18.85
N SER A 93 -18.02 -18.90 -18.19
CA SER A 93 -18.46 -17.96 -17.16
C SER A 93 -18.94 -16.65 -17.77
N LYS A 94 -20.01 -16.08 -17.21
CA LYS A 94 -20.54 -14.77 -17.59
C LYS A 94 -20.23 -13.75 -16.52
N PHE A 95 -19.75 -12.58 -16.92
CA PHE A 95 -19.49 -11.48 -16.00
C PHE A 95 -20.76 -11.08 -15.23
N LYS A 96 -20.61 -10.82 -13.92
CA LYS A 96 -21.65 -10.21 -13.07
C LYS A 96 -21.18 -8.89 -12.49
N ALA A 97 -20.03 -8.90 -11.83
CA ALA A 97 -19.46 -7.71 -11.19
C ALA A 97 -17.96 -7.84 -11.00
N VAL A 98 -17.30 -6.76 -10.62
CA VAL A 98 -15.91 -6.78 -10.13
C VAL A 98 -15.86 -6.11 -8.76
N GLN A 99 -15.36 -6.82 -7.75
CA GLN A 99 -15.03 -6.25 -6.45
C GLN A 99 -13.69 -5.53 -6.56
N LEU A 100 -13.66 -4.28 -6.12
CA LEU A 100 -12.44 -3.48 -6.02
C LEU A 100 -11.99 -3.40 -4.57
N GLY A 101 -10.68 -3.45 -4.34
CA GLY A 101 -10.10 -3.33 -3.00
C GLY A 101 -10.42 -4.51 -2.08
N GLY A 102 -10.54 -4.22 -0.78
CA GLY A 102 -10.81 -5.21 0.26
C GLY A 102 -12.32 -5.48 0.45
N PRO A 103 -12.73 -6.13 1.56
CA PRO A 103 -14.13 -6.47 1.84
C PRO A 103 -15.09 -5.28 1.78
N THR A 104 -14.61 -4.08 2.07
CA THR A 104 -15.38 -2.83 2.10
C THR A 104 -15.22 -1.99 0.83
N GLY A 105 -14.57 -2.49 -0.22
CA GLY A 105 -14.25 -1.70 -1.40
C GLY A 105 -15.33 -1.67 -2.48
N GLY A 106 -16.41 -2.44 -2.34
CA GLY A 106 -17.57 -2.39 -3.21
C GLY A 106 -17.41 -3.13 -4.56
N CYS A 107 -18.56 -3.39 -5.19
CA CYS A 107 -18.68 -4.12 -6.46
C CYS A 107 -19.17 -3.19 -7.57
N LEU A 108 -18.50 -3.21 -8.73
CA LEU A 108 -18.98 -2.55 -9.94
C LEU A 108 -19.73 -3.56 -10.82
N PRO A 109 -21.00 -3.30 -11.17
CA PRO A 109 -21.70 -4.06 -12.20
C PRO A 109 -21.17 -3.69 -13.60
N TYR A 110 -21.61 -4.44 -14.60
CA TYR A 110 -21.16 -4.29 -15.99
C TYR A 110 -21.28 -2.86 -16.52
N ASP A 111 -22.38 -2.17 -16.19
CA ASP A 111 -22.68 -0.82 -16.67
C ASP A 111 -21.71 0.26 -16.15
N LEU A 112 -20.89 -0.07 -15.14
CA LEU A 112 -19.89 0.84 -14.57
C LEU A 112 -18.46 0.49 -14.99
N LEU A 113 -18.23 -0.49 -15.87
CA LEU A 113 -16.88 -0.90 -16.27
C LEU A 113 -16.16 0.11 -17.18
N ASP A 114 -16.86 1.08 -17.73
CA ASP A 114 -16.25 2.22 -18.43
C ASP A 114 -15.60 3.24 -17.49
N THR A 115 -15.63 2.99 -16.17
CA THR A 115 -14.95 3.84 -15.18
C THR A 115 -13.44 3.66 -15.27
N ASN A 116 -12.70 4.76 -15.15
CA ASN A 116 -11.23 4.73 -15.08
C ASN A 116 -10.76 4.09 -13.76
N VAL A 117 -9.64 3.35 -13.81
CA VAL A 117 -9.02 2.72 -12.63
C VAL A 117 -8.24 3.76 -11.82
N ASP A 118 -8.96 4.70 -11.23
CA ASP A 118 -8.40 5.73 -10.35
C ASP A 118 -9.29 6.04 -9.15
N TYR A 119 -8.68 6.65 -8.13
CA TYR A 119 -9.35 6.90 -6.85
C TYR A 119 -10.57 7.79 -6.98
N GLU A 120 -10.52 8.84 -7.82
CA GLU A 120 -11.62 9.81 -7.93
C GLU A 120 -12.79 9.23 -8.72
N SER A 121 -12.51 8.60 -9.86
CA SER A 121 -13.54 7.99 -10.70
C SER A 121 -14.24 6.84 -10.00
N LEU A 122 -13.50 6.00 -9.27
CA LEU A 122 -14.08 4.87 -8.54
C LEU A 122 -14.85 5.28 -7.30
N MET A 123 -14.42 6.32 -6.59
CA MET A 123 -15.22 6.89 -5.49
C MET A 123 -16.60 7.39 -5.97
N LYS A 124 -16.71 7.89 -7.21
CA LYS A 124 -17.99 8.32 -7.80
C LYS A 124 -18.96 7.16 -8.04
N THR A 125 -18.47 5.92 -8.17
CA THR A 125 -19.32 4.73 -8.31
C THR A 125 -19.74 4.12 -6.96
N GLY A 126 -19.23 4.66 -5.85
CA GLY A 126 -19.42 4.10 -4.51
C GLY A 126 -18.45 2.98 -4.16
N ALA A 127 -17.50 2.66 -5.05
CA ALA A 127 -16.42 1.72 -4.78
C ALA A 127 -15.14 2.44 -4.33
N VAL A 128 -14.24 1.72 -3.67
CA VAL A 128 -13.01 2.26 -3.12
C VAL A 128 -11.82 1.41 -3.58
N VAL A 129 -10.86 2.06 -4.24
CA VAL A 129 -9.54 1.47 -4.47
C VAL A 129 -8.80 1.44 -3.14
N GLY A 130 -8.84 0.28 -2.49
CA GLY A 130 -8.04 -0.01 -1.29
C GLY A 130 -6.58 -0.29 -1.67
N SER A 131 -6.13 -1.53 -1.44
CA SER A 131 -4.77 -2.00 -1.74
C SER A 131 -4.50 -2.30 -3.23
N GLY A 132 -5.48 -2.09 -4.12
CA GLY A 132 -5.35 -2.40 -5.54
C GLY A 132 -5.72 -3.83 -5.94
N GLY A 133 -6.33 -4.62 -5.04
CA GLY A 133 -6.89 -5.93 -5.38
C GLY A 133 -8.17 -5.82 -6.21
N LEU A 134 -8.37 -6.75 -7.14
CA LEU A 134 -9.63 -6.93 -7.88
C LEU A 134 -10.06 -8.39 -7.82
N VAL A 135 -11.35 -8.64 -7.65
CA VAL A 135 -11.94 -9.98 -7.76
C VAL A 135 -13.10 -9.92 -8.76
N VAL A 136 -12.97 -10.64 -9.87
CA VAL A 136 -14.02 -10.71 -10.89
C VAL A 136 -15.04 -11.77 -10.48
N VAL A 137 -16.32 -11.39 -10.51
CA VAL A 137 -17.46 -12.18 -10.04
C VAL A 137 -18.32 -12.56 -11.23
N ASP A 138 -18.75 -13.82 -11.27
CA ASP A 138 -19.53 -14.37 -12.36
C ASP A 138 -21.04 -14.46 -12.03
N GLN A 139 -21.83 -14.87 -13.04
CA GLN A 139 -23.27 -15.06 -12.89
C GLN A 139 -23.66 -16.24 -11.98
N SER A 140 -22.76 -17.19 -11.70
CA SER A 140 -23.05 -18.30 -10.78
C SER A 140 -22.94 -17.91 -9.30
N THR A 141 -22.19 -16.84 -8.98
CA THR A 141 -21.94 -16.43 -7.59
C THR A 141 -23.14 -15.73 -6.93
N CYS A 142 -23.59 -16.18 -5.77
CA CYS A 142 -24.63 -15.51 -4.99
C CYS A 142 -24.09 -14.24 -4.30
N MET A 143 -24.62 -13.06 -4.63
CA MET A 143 -24.16 -11.79 -4.03
C MET A 143 -24.50 -11.68 -2.54
N VAL A 144 -25.56 -12.36 -2.08
CA VAL A 144 -25.92 -12.40 -0.66
C VAL A 144 -24.89 -13.18 0.14
N ASP A 145 -24.44 -14.32 -0.38
CA ASP A 145 -23.41 -15.13 0.26
C ASP A 145 -22.05 -14.42 0.25
N MET A 146 -21.71 -13.73 -0.84
CA MET A 146 -20.53 -12.88 -0.92
C MET A 146 -20.57 -11.75 0.11
N ALA A 147 -21.72 -11.06 0.25
CA ALA A 147 -21.89 -10.03 1.26
C ALA A 147 -21.77 -10.60 2.69
N ARG A 148 -22.36 -11.78 2.94
CA ARG A 148 -22.25 -12.49 4.22
C ARG A 148 -20.79 -12.84 4.55
N PHE A 149 -20.03 -13.30 3.57
CA PHE A 149 -18.61 -13.59 3.72
C PHE A 149 -17.83 -12.33 4.12
N PHE A 150 -18.01 -11.22 3.40
CA PHE A 150 -17.30 -9.98 3.71
C PHE A 150 -17.69 -9.37 5.06
N LEU A 151 -18.97 -9.41 5.43
CA LEU A 151 -19.43 -8.97 6.74
C LEU A 151 -18.82 -9.82 7.86
N SER A 152 -18.81 -11.14 7.69
CA SER A 152 -18.21 -12.06 8.67
C SER A 152 -16.71 -11.80 8.81
N PHE A 153 -16.00 -11.59 7.70
CA PHE A 153 -14.58 -11.24 7.72
C PHE A 153 -14.35 -9.91 8.43
N ALA A 154 -15.09 -8.85 8.07
CA ALA A 154 -14.95 -7.54 8.68
C ALA A 154 -15.25 -7.55 10.19
N GLN A 155 -16.22 -8.37 10.63
CA GLN A 155 -16.54 -8.57 12.04
C GLN A 155 -15.39 -9.27 12.78
N ASN A 156 -14.87 -10.37 12.22
CA ASN A 156 -13.81 -11.16 12.84
C ASN A 156 -12.47 -10.41 12.90
N GLU A 157 -12.19 -9.58 11.90
CA GLU A 157 -10.97 -8.76 11.82
C GLU A 157 -11.14 -7.35 12.43
N SER A 158 -12.28 -7.09 13.09
CA SER A 158 -12.51 -5.81 13.75
C SER A 158 -11.68 -5.70 15.02
N CYS A 159 -11.07 -4.52 15.24
CA CYS A 159 -10.41 -4.22 16.50
C CYS A 159 -11.39 -3.96 17.67
N GLY A 160 -12.71 -3.87 17.38
CA GLY A 160 -13.76 -3.72 18.39
C GLY A 160 -13.78 -2.38 19.13
N LYS A 161 -13.06 -1.36 18.63
CA LYS A 161 -12.83 -0.11 19.37
C LYS A 161 -13.96 0.92 19.26
N CYS A 162 -14.82 0.80 18.25
CA CYS A 162 -15.89 1.75 17.96
C CYS A 162 -17.25 1.03 18.04
N THR A 163 -18.28 1.71 18.54
CA THR A 163 -19.70 1.30 18.56
C THR A 163 -20.51 2.08 17.54
#